data_AF-R4LRV3-F1
#
_entry.id   AF-R4LRV3-F1
#
_cell.length_a   1.000
_cell.length_b   1.000
_cell.length_c   1.000
_cell.angle_alpha   90.00
_cell.angle_beta   90.00
_cell.angle_gamma   90.00
#
_symmetry.space_group_name_H-M   'P 1'
#
loop_
_entity.id
_entity.type
_entity.pdbx_description
1 polymer ?
#
loop_
_entity_poly.entity_id
_entity_poly.type
_entity_poly.pdbx_seq_one_letter_code
_entity_poly.pdbx_strand_id
1 'polypeptide(L)'
;MFRLIQLHAQHGVPRIGVDPDGYGSERAALARYRETPATYFGVGRFDESGRLAEIIMDSECGSGSGCAHPAVLVHAGTFRPMCDTCSFGLDTLSVAELSMQLGVAVRLAPVLAPSGRHAAPDDSCAATNRIARELAGHVEDPVWRMELCSELSRTPGAVNGLLIGVGALSHRDVLDLYPALCALGSQLPVAVHGDLVRATARPLSPAGVAALRLGL
;
A
#
# COMPACT_ATOMS: atom_id res chain seq x y z
N MET A 1 -10.10 25.72 -3.37
CA MET A 1 -9.15 25.97 -4.49
C MET A 1 -7.80 25.34 -4.14
N PHE A 2 -6.99 24.92 -5.11
CA PHE A 2 -5.67 24.32 -4.87
C PHE A 2 -4.55 25.13 -5.53
N ARG A 3 -3.37 25.24 -4.90
CA ARG A 3 -2.18 25.90 -5.46
C ARG A 3 -0.91 25.15 -5.08
N LEU A 4 0.16 25.29 -5.85
CA LEU A 4 1.45 24.69 -5.47
C LEU A 4 2.10 25.47 -4.34
N ILE A 5 2.74 24.76 -3.43
CA ILE A 5 3.40 25.31 -2.25
C ILE A 5 4.89 25.08 -2.36
N GLN A 6 5.67 26.13 -2.15
CA GLN A 6 7.10 26.08 -1.97
C GLN A 6 7.40 26.23 -0.48
N LEU A 7 8.24 25.35 0.06
CA LEU A 7 8.82 25.54 1.39
C LEU A 7 10.29 25.90 1.23
N HIS A 8 10.69 26.99 1.89
CA HIS A 8 12.09 27.37 1.98
C HIS A 8 12.41 27.82 3.40
N ALA A 9 13.63 27.53 3.84
CA ALA A 9 14.13 28.03 5.10
C ALA A 9 14.68 29.45 4.88
N GLN A 10 14.12 30.44 5.57
CA GLN A 10 14.68 31.79 5.61
C GLN A 10 15.16 32.04 7.04
N HIS A 11 16.49 32.10 7.24
CA HIS A 11 17.11 32.22 8.57
C HIS A 11 16.66 31.12 9.58
N GLY A 12 16.47 29.88 9.10
CA GLY A 12 16.03 28.75 9.93
C GLY A 12 14.53 28.70 10.21
N VAL A 13 13.74 29.67 9.73
CA VAL A 13 12.28 29.66 9.85
C VAL A 13 11.67 29.18 8.52
N PRO A 14 10.76 28.19 8.53
CA PRO A 14 10.08 27.76 7.33
C PRO A 14 9.14 28.86 6.83
N ARG A 15 9.24 29.16 5.54
CA ARG A 15 8.37 30.11 4.84
C ARG A 15 7.61 29.39 3.73
N ILE A 16 6.34 29.75 3.59
CA ILE A 16 5.43 29.20 2.60
C ILE A 16 5.36 30.19 1.43
N GLY A 17 5.94 29.79 0.29
CA GLY A 17 5.68 30.41 -1.00
C GLY A 17 4.46 29.77 -1.64
N VAL A 18 3.60 30.57 -2.27
CA VAL A 18 2.40 30.09 -2.96
C VAL A 18 2.54 30.43 -4.43
N ASP A 19 2.43 29.42 -5.28
CA ASP A 19 2.42 29.62 -6.72
C ASP A 19 1.16 30.39 -7.16
N PRO A 20 1.28 31.34 -8.10
CA PRO A 20 0.13 32.12 -8.57
C PRO A 20 -0.92 31.28 -9.29
N ASP A 21 -0.55 30.12 -9.86
CA ASP A 21 -1.47 29.29 -10.61
C ASP A 21 -2.41 28.52 -9.68
N GLY A 22 -3.70 28.65 -9.97
CA GLY A 22 -4.77 27.98 -9.27
C GLY A 22 -5.27 26.75 -10.03
N TYR A 23 -5.57 25.68 -9.29
CA TYR A 23 -6.15 24.45 -9.82
C TYR A 23 -7.54 24.24 -9.22
N GLY A 24 -8.46 23.78 -10.09
CA GLY A 24 -9.84 23.45 -9.72
C GLY A 24 -9.98 22.15 -8.91
N SER A 25 -8.94 21.30 -8.87
CA SER A 25 -8.96 20.03 -8.13
C SER A 25 -7.58 19.66 -7.56
N GLU A 26 -7.58 18.89 -6.47
CA GLU A 26 -6.37 18.31 -5.85
C GLU A 26 -5.59 17.48 -6.86
N ARG A 27 -6.30 16.64 -7.64
CA ARG A 27 -5.69 15.74 -8.63
C ARG A 27 -4.91 16.51 -9.70
N ALA A 28 -5.47 17.62 -10.21
CA ALA A 28 -4.80 18.44 -11.22
C ALA A 28 -3.54 19.12 -10.66
N ALA A 29 -3.62 19.62 -9.42
CA ALA A 29 -2.48 20.23 -8.74
C ALA A 29 -1.36 19.21 -8.45
N LEU A 30 -1.71 18.01 -7.95
CA LEU A 30 -0.74 16.93 -7.69
C LEU A 30 -0.07 16.44 -8.98
N ALA A 31 -0.82 16.32 -10.09
CA ALA A 31 -0.25 15.96 -11.38
C ALA A 31 0.82 16.97 -11.82
N ARG A 32 0.52 18.27 -11.70
CA ARG A 32 1.47 19.33 -12.05
C ARG A 32 2.67 19.39 -11.11
N TYR A 33 2.45 19.17 -9.81
CA TYR A 33 3.52 19.04 -8.82
C TYR A 33 4.52 17.94 -9.22
N ARG A 34 4.03 16.74 -9.60
CA ARG A 34 4.85 15.58 -9.97
C ARG A 34 5.67 15.77 -11.24
N GLU A 35 5.30 16.70 -12.11
CA GLU A 35 6.12 17.09 -13.26
C GLU A 35 7.35 17.91 -12.85
N THR A 36 7.30 18.60 -11.70
CA THR A 36 8.35 19.54 -11.24
C THR A 36 8.63 19.44 -9.71
N PRO A 37 8.92 18.24 -9.17
CA PRO A 37 8.97 18.01 -7.72
C PRO A 37 10.16 18.71 -7.03
N ALA A 38 11.21 19.07 -7.76
CA ALA A 38 12.36 19.78 -7.20
C ALA A 38 12.04 21.24 -6.84
N THR A 39 10.98 21.81 -7.40
CA THR A 39 10.63 23.23 -7.26
C THR A 39 9.59 23.47 -6.18
N TYR A 40 8.79 22.46 -5.84
CA TYR A 40 7.65 22.58 -4.93
C TYR A 40 7.74 21.55 -3.80
N PHE A 41 7.14 21.88 -2.67
CA PHE A 41 6.99 20.98 -1.54
C PHE A 41 5.73 20.11 -1.65
N GLY A 42 4.62 20.70 -2.10
CA GLY A 42 3.34 20.01 -2.20
C GLY A 42 2.22 20.91 -2.71
N VAL A 43 0.98 20.53 -2.41
CA VAL A 43 -0.23 21.24 -2.85
C VAL A 43 -0.97 21.83 -1.65
N GLY A 44 -1.23 23.13 -1.67
CA GLY A 44 -2.02 23.82 -0.66
C GLY A 44 -3.50 23.85 -1.03
N ARG A 45 -4.37 23.48 -0.09
CA ARG A 45 -5.83 23.67 -0.19
C ARG A 45 -6.20 24.98 0.49
N PHE A 46 -6.87 25.84 -0.25
CA PHE A 46 -7.35 27.14 0.22
C PHE A 46 -8.86 27.09 0.44
N ASP A 47 -9.30 27.68 1.54
CA ASP A 47 -10.71 27.86 1.87
C ASP A 47 -11.36 28.97 1.02
N GLU A 48 -12.65 29.20 1.21
CA GLU A 48 -13.43 30.20 0.49
C GLU A 48 -12.98 31.64 0.80
N SER A 49 -12.31 31.86 1.93
CA SER A 49 -11.74 33.15 2.32
C SER A 49 -10.34 33.41 1.74
N GLY A 50 -9.79 32.44 1.00
CA GLY A 50 -8.46 32.52 0.41
C GLY A 50 -7.33 32.24 1.42
N ARG A 51 -7.63 31.64 2.57
CA ARG A 51 -6.62 31.23 3.56
C ARG A 51 -6.17 29.80 3.29
N LEU A 52 -4.88 29.55 3.51
CA LEU A 52 -4.32 28.21 3.40
C LEU A 52 -4.85 27.35 4.56
N ALA A 53 -5.70 26.39 4.23
CA ALA A 53 -6.33 25.51 5.21
C ALA A 53 -5.48 24.26 5.49
N GLU A 54 -4.76 23.77 4.48
CA GLU A 54 -4.07 22.49 4.53
C GLU A 54 -2.97 22.40 3.45
N ILE A 55 -1.90 21.67 3.73
CA ILE A 55 -0.86 21.30 2.78
C ILE A 55 -0.89 19.78 2.58
N ILE A 56 -0.93 19.38 1.32
CA ILE A 56 -0.97 18.01 0.85
C ILE A 56 0.41 17.70 0.27
N MET A 57 1.19 16.92 1.01
CA MET A 57 2.53 16.47 0.62
C MET A 57 2.43 15.19 -0.20
N ASP A 58 3.29 15.01 -1.21
CA ASP A 58 3.28 13.74 -1.95
C ASP A 58 3.74 12.56 -1.07
N SER A 59 3.25 11.37 -1.40
CA SER A 59 3.59 10.13 -0.72
C SER A 59 4.88 9.49 -1.26
N GLU A 60 5.49 10.04 -2.30
CA GLU A 60 6.71 9.50 -2.91
C GLU A 60 7.96 10.06 -2.22
N CYS A 61 8.93 9.17 -1.97
CA CYS A 61 10.22 9.59 -1.43
C CYS A 61 10.99 10.43 -2.45
N GLY A 62 11.31 11.68 -2.11
CA GLY A 62 12.00 12.64 -2.98
C GLY A 62 13.53 12.46 -3.06
N SER A 63 14.07 11.35 -2.54
CA SER A 63 15.48 11.01 -2.72
C SER A 63 15.75 10.70 -4.20
N GLY A 64 16.70 11.39 -4.82
CA GLY A 64 16.99 11.41 -6.27
C GLY A 64 17.42 10.08 -6.93
N SER A 65 17.09 8.93 -6.34
CA SER A 65 17.38 7.59 -6.83
C SER A 65 16.17 6.67 -6.63
N GLY A 66 15.11 6.85 -7.43
CA GLY A 66 14.05 5.85 -7.68
C GLY A 66 13.49 5.11 -6.45
N CYS A 67 13.46 5.76 -5.28
CA CYS A 67 13.10 5.11 -4.03
C CYS A 67 11.59 4.83 -4.05
N ALA A 68 11.22 3.56 -4.13
CA ALA A 68 9.83 3.12 -4.21
C ALA A 68 9.10 3.12 -2.85
N HIS A 69 9.78 3.52 -1.77
CA HIS A 69 9.20 3.55 -0.44
C HIS A 69 8.39 4.82 -0.21
N PRO A 70 7.28 4.73 0.55
CA PRO A 70 6.46 5.90 0.84
C PRO A 70 7.22 6.90 1.73
N ALA A 71 7.06 8.18 1.42
CA ALA A 71 7.53 9.25 2.28
C ALA A 71 6.68 9.29 3.56
N VAL A 72 7.37 9.26 4.70
CA VAL A 72 6.76 9.32 6.04
C VAL A 72 7.39 10.43 6.90
N LEU A 73 8.53 10.97 6.45
CA LEU A 73 9.33 12.01 7.10
C LEU A 73 9.66 13.13 6.11
N VAL A 74 10.14 14.25 6.64
CA VAL A 74 10.57 15.42 5.86
C VAL A 74 11.94 15.87 6.34
N HIS A 75 12.87 16.19 5.44
CA HIS A 75 14.18 16.71 5.82
C HIS A 75 14.05 18.11 6.44
N ALA A 76 14.56 18.34 7.65
CA ALA A 76 14.33 19.58 8.40
C ALA A 76 14.87 20.83 7.67
N GLY A 77 16.02 20.72 6.99
CA GLY A 77 16.65 21.85 6.29
C GLY A 77 16.19 22.11 4.84
N THR A 78 15.71 21.08 4.13
CA THR A 78 15.39 21.18 2.69
C THR A 78 13.91 20.93 2.41
N PHE A 79 13.17 20.53 3.43
CA PHE A 79 11.78 20.12 3.38
C PHE A 79 11.46 19.04 2.35
N ARG A 80 12.45 18.22 1.96
CA ARG A 80 12.19 17.12 1.02
C ARG A 80 11.47 15.95 1.72
N PRO A 81 10.42 15.37 1.12
CA PRO A 81 9.79 14.15 1.62
C PRO A 81 10.77 12.96 1.55
N MET A 82 10.82 12.15 2.60
CA MET A 82 11.73 11.01 2.75
C MET A 82 11.03 9.81 3.39
N CYS A 83 11.43 8.60 3.00
CA CYS A 83 11.08 7.38 3.70
C CYS A 83 12.01 7.16 4.90
N ASP A 84 11.65 6.24 5.81
CA ASP A 84 12.44 5.90 7.00
C ASP A 84 13.87 5.44 6.68
N THR A 85 14.08 4.81 5.52
CA THR A 85 15.42 4.36 5.11
C THR A 85 16.27 5.52 4.61
N CYS A 86 15.69 6.41 3.80
CA CYS A 86 16.41 7.55 3.22
C CYS A 86 16.65 8.68 4.23
N SER A 87 15.91 8.69 5.35
CA SER A 87 16.12 9.64 6.44
C SER A 87 17.26 9.25 7.39
N PHE A 88 17.83 8.04 7.28
CA PHE A 88 18.80 7.55 8.25
C PHE A 88 20.02 8.47 8.36
N GLY A 89 20.27 8.99 9.56
CA GLY A 89 21.38 9.90 9.86
C GLY A 89 21.16 11.35 9.41
N LEU A 90 19.96 11.71 8.96
CA LEU A 90 19.58 13.08 8.60
C LEU A 90 18.69 13.70 9.67
N ASP A 91 18.70 15.03 9.73
CA ASP A 91 17.78 15.78 10.57
C ASP A 91 16.41 15.82 9.92
N THR A 92 15.39 15.28 10.59
CA THR A 92 14.07 15.05 10.01
C THR A 92 12.96 15.49 10.93
N LEU A 93 11.85 15.87 10.30
CA LEU A 93 10.59 16.21 10.93
C LEU A 93 9.56 15.19 10.50
N SER A 94 8.80 14.68 11.46
CA SER A 94 7.54 14.01 11.18
C SER A 94 6.53 15.00 10.57
N VAL A 95 5.52 14.47 9.88
CA VAL A 95 4.43 15.29 9.33
C VAL A 95 3.72 16.10 10.43
N ALA A 96 3.60 15.53 11.63
CA ALA A 96 3.01 16.21 12.78
C ALA A 96 3.86 17.38 13.27
N GLU A 97 5.19 17.20 13.38
CA GLU A 97 6.12 18.26 13.75
C GLU A 97 6.14 19.39 12.72
N LEU A 98 6.14 19.04 11.43
CA LEU A 98 6.07 20.04 10.36
C LEU A 98 4.75 20.84 10.42
N SER A 99 3.62 20.16 10.67
CA SER A 99 2.31 20.81 10.86
C SER A 99 2.33 21.82 12.01
N MET A 100 2.93 21.44 13.15
CA MET A 100 3.10 22.35 14.29
C MET A 100 4.00 23.53 13.95
N GLN A 101 5.09 23.30 13.22
CA GLN A 101 6.06 24.35 12.88
C GLN A 101 5.51 25.34 11.84
N LEU A 102 4.68 24.87 10.91
CA LEU A 102 4.05 25.71 9.88
C LEU A 102 2.77 26.40 10.38
N GLY A 103 2.14 25.89 11.45
CA GLY A 103 0.83 26.36 11.92
C GLY A 103 -0.31 26.06 10.96
N VAL A 104 -0.13 25.07 10.07
CA VAL A 104 -1.09 24.65 9.04
C VAL A 104 -1.12 23.13 9.02
N ALA A 105 -2.31 22.53 8.88
CA ALA A 105 -2.44 21.09 8.78
C ALA A 105 -1.64 20.55 7.59
N VAL A 106 -0.79 19.57 7.83
CA VAL A 106 -0.06 18.85 6.77
C VAL A 106 -0.55 17.40 6.74
N ARG A 107 -0.88 16.90 5.55
CA ARG A 107 -1.17 15.48 5.34
C ARG A 107 -0.44 14.95 4.11
N LEU A 108 -0.34 13.62 4.05
CA LEU A 108 0.07 12.92 2.84
C LEU A 108 -1.07 12.93 1.81
N ALA A 109 -0.70 13.05 0.54
CA ALA A 109 -1.57 12.79 -0.59
C ALA A 109 -2.06 11.34 -0.49
N PRO A 110 -3.34 11.07 -0.81
CA PRO A 110 -3.78 9.70 -0.89
C PRO A 110 -2.91 9.00 -1.94
N VAL A 111 -2.38 7.83 -1.61
CA VAL A 111 -1.74 6.97 -2.59
C VAL A 111 -2.84 6.58 -3.58
N LEU A 112 -2.92 7.31 -4.68
CA LEU A 112 -3.81 6.96 -5.78
C LEU A 112 -3.33 5.60 -6.27
N ALA A 113 -4.13 4.56 -6.05
CA ALA A 113 -3.93 3.29 -6.73
C ALA A 113 -3.69 3.59 -8.22
N PRO A 114 -2.67 3.00 -8.87
CA PRO A 114 -2.26 3.39 -10.22
C PRO A 114 -3.45 3.35 -11.19
N SER A 115 -4.05 4.51 -11.47
CA SER A 115 -5.15 4.63 -12.42
C SER A 115 -4.53 4.92 -13.78
N GLY A 116 -4.14 3.88 -14.51
CA GLY A 116 -3.51 3.96 -15.83
C GLY A 116 -3.01 2.58 -16.26
N ARG A 117 -2.57 2.42 -17.52
CA ARG A 117 -2.17 1.16 -18.22
C ARG A 117 -1.30 0.12 -17.47
N HIS A 118 -0.85 0.42 -16.25
CA HIS A 118 -0.28 -0.53 -15.28
C HIS A 118 -1.34 -1.18 -14.35
N ALA A 119 -2.63 -0.87 -14.54
CA ALA A 119 -3.77 -1.71 -14.19
C ALA A 119 -3.94 -2.86 -15.20
N ALA A 120 -2.84 -3.37 -15.77
CA ALA A 120 -2.84 -4.78 -16.02
C ALA A 120 -3.03 -5.39 -14.62
N PRO A 121 -4.08 -6.20 -14.37
CA PRO A 121 -4.07 -6.98 -13.16
C PRO A 121 -2.71 -7.64 -13.14
N ASP A 122 -1.91 -7.36 -12.11
CA ASP A 122 -0.76 -8.21 -11.84
C ASP A 122 -1.35 -9.63 -11.88
N ASP A 123 -0.79 -10.54 -12.68
CA ASP A 123 -1.39 -11.88 -12.84
C ASP A 123 -1.63 -12.50 -11.45
N SER A 124 -0.81 -12.10 -10.47
CA SER A 124 -0.95 -12.36 -9.04
C SER A 124 -2.27 -11.86 -8.40
N CYS A 125 -2.77 -10.67 -8.75
CA CYS A 125 -4.01 -10.09 -8.23
C CYS A 125 -5.26 -10.67 -8.92
N ALA A 126 -5.18 -10.94 -10.22
CA ALA A 126 -6.23 -11.70 -10.91
C ALA A 126 -6.34 -13.13 -10.34
N ALA A 127 -5.20 -13.82 -10.19
CA ALA A 127 -5.13 -15.13 -9.58
C ALA A 127 -5.64 -15.11 -8.13
N THR A 128 -5.20 -14.15 -7.31
CA THR A 128 -5.66 -14.00 -5.92
C THR A 128 -7.17 -13.90 -5.82
N ASN A 129 -7.78 -13.00 -6.60
CA ASN A 129 -9.23 -12.79 -6.57
C ASN A 129 -10.01 -13.99 -7.12
N ARG A 130 -9.47 -14.67 -8.13
CA ARG A 130 -10.05 -15.87 -8.72
C ARG A 130 -10.04 -17.02 -7.72
N ILE A 131 -8.88 -17.36 -7.18
CA ILE A 131 -8.69 -18.44 -6.20
C ILE A 131 -9.61 -18.21 -4.99
N ALA A 132 -9.63 -17.00 -4.44
CA ALA A 132 -10.46 -16.67 -3.28
C ALA A 132 -11.96 -16.90 -3.53
N ARG A 133 -12.44 -16.62 -4.75
CA ARG A 133 -13.85 -16.77 -5.13
C ARG A 133 -14.23 -18.21 -5.47
N GLU A 134 -13.32 -18.93 -6.14
CA GLU A 134 -13.60 -20.27 -6.66
C GLU A 134 -13.45 -21.37 -5.61
N LEU A 135 -12.62 -21.14 -4.57
CA LEU A 135 -12.22 -22.17 -3.60
C LEU A 135 -13.40 -22.96 -3.02
N ALA A 136 -14.42 -22.28 -2.50
CA ALA A 136 -15.56 -22.95 -1.86
C ALA A 136 -16.34 -23.87 -2.83
N GLY A 137 -16.39 -23.51 -4.12
CA GLY A 137 -17.13 -24.27 -5.13
C GLY A 137 -16.31 -25.36 -5.83
N HIS A 138 -14.97 -25.30 -5.75
CA HIS A 138 -14.09 -26.14 -6.57
C HIS A 138 -13.06 -26.94 -5.76
N VAL A 139 -12.93 -26.73 -4.44
CA VAL A 139 -11.93 -27.44 -3.63
C VAL A 139 -12.11 -28.96 -3.66
N GLU A 140 -13.32 -29.47 -3.87
CA GLU A 140 -13.59 -30.90 -4.01
C GLU A 140 -13.05 -31.48 -5.32
N ASP A 141 -12.91 -30.68 -6.37
CA ASP A 141 -12.39 -31.09 -7.67
C ASP A 141 -10.86 -31.32 -7.62
N PRO A 142 -10.37 -32.57 -7.78
CA PRO A 142 -8.94 -32.86 -7.76
C PRO A 142 -8.17 -32.18 -8.90
N VAL A 143 -8.79 -31.94 -10.06
CA VAL A 143 -8.13 -31.30 -11.20
C VAL A 143 -7.90 -29.83 -10.87
N TRP A 144 -8.92 -29.15 -10.35
CA TRP A 144 -8.80 -27.75 -9.91
C TRP A 144 -7.74 -27.59 -8.81
N ARG A 145 -7.67 -28.52 -7.84
CA ARG A 145 -6.60 -28.49 -6.81
C ARG A 145 -5.19 -28.63 -7.41
N MET A 146 -5.01 -29.50 -8.41
CA MET A 146 -3.72 -29.65 -9.10
C MET A 146 -3.35 -28.38 -9.88
N GLU A 147 -4.31 -27.78 -10.58
CA GLU A 147 -4.12 -26.51 -11.30
C GLU A 147 -3.75 -25.37 -10.36
N LEU A 148 -4.46 -25.26 -9.23
CA LEU A 148 -4.17 -24.31 -8.16
C LEU A 148 -2.73 -24.49 -7.63
N CYS A 149 -2.31 -25.71 -7.31
CA CYS A 149 -0.95 -25.95 -6.81
C CYS A 149 0.12 -25.60 -7.85
N SER A 150 -0.16 -25.86 -9.13
CA SER A 150 0.71 -25.46 -10.25
C SER A 150 0.79 -23.94 -10.39
N GLU A 151 -0.31 -23.22 -10.21
CA GLU A 151 -0.38 -21.76 -10.23
C GLU A 151 0.34 -21.13 -9.04
N LEU A 152 0.12 -21.64 -7.82
CA LEU A 152 0.81 -21.18 -6.62
C LEU A 152 2.34 -21.36 -6.71
N SER A 153 2.81 -22.39 -7.42
CA SER A 153 4.24 -22.60 -7.69
C SER A 153 4.83 -21.54 -8.64
N ARG A 154 4.03 -21.06 -9.60
CA ARG A 154 4.45 -20.08 -10.61
C ARG A 154 4.28 -18.64 -10.13
N THR A 155 3.33 -18.41 -9.23
CA THR A 155 2.93 -17.09 -8.77
C THR A 155 2.83 -17.07 -7.24
N PRO A 156 3.95 -16.90 -6.51
CA PRO A 156 3.96 -16.96 -5.04
C PRO A 156 3.00 -15.96 -4.37
N GLY A 157 2.78 -14.80 -4.97
CA GLY A 157 1.84 -13.78 -4.47
C GLY A 157 0.36 -14.24 -4.46
N ALA A 158 0.01 -15.26 -5.26
CA ALA A 158 -1.35 -15.80 -5.34
C ALA A 158 -1.75 -16.62 -4.09
N VAL A 159 -0.81 -16.94 -3.19
CA VAL A 159 -1.09 -17.56 -1.88
C VAL A 159 -2.07 -16.72 -1.06
N ASN A 160 -2.07 -15.40 -1.23
CA ASN A 160 -3.07 -14.53 -0.59
C ASN A 160 -4.51 -14.91 -0.98
N GLY A 161 -4.74 -15.36 -2.22
CA GLY A 161 -6.04 -15.82 -2.67
C GLY A 161 -6.51 -17.07 -1.92
N LEU A 162 -5.59 -18.02 -1.70
CA LEU A 162 -5.84 -19.21 -0.89
C LEU A 162 -6.19 -18.82 0.56
N LEU A 163 -5.42 -17.92 1.17
CA LEU A 163 -5.65 -17.45 2.54
C LEU A 163 -7.01 -16.77 2.70
N ILE A 164 -7.35 -15.88 1.76
CA ILE A 164 -8.64 -15.17 1.74
C ILE A 164 -9.78 -16.16 1.54
N GLY A 165 -9.67 -17.06 0.56
CA GLY A 165 -10.69 -18.07 0.26
C GLY A 165 -10.98 -18.99 1.44
N VAL A 166 -9.94 -19.55 2.05
CA VAL A 166 -10.06 -20.42 3.24
C VAL A 166 -10.58 -19.63 4.45
N GLY A 167 -10.15 -18.38 4.61
CA GLY A 167 -10.62 -17.48 5.68
C GLY A 167 -12.09 -17.09 5.54
N ALA A 168 -12.60 -17.00 4.31
CA ALA A 168 -13.99 -16.65 4.01
C ALA A 168 -14.98 -17.81 4.23
N LEU A 169 -14.50 -19.05 4.32
CA LEU A 169 -15.36 -20.20 4.64
C LEU A 169 -16.00 -20.05 6.02
N SER A 170 -17.30 -20.33 6.09
CA SER A 170 -17.99 -20.45 7.37
C SER A 170 -17.51 -21.70 8.12
N HIS A 171 -17.76 -21.78 9.43
CA HIS A 171 -17.44 -22.98 10.21
C HIS A 171 -18.11 -24.24 9.66
N ARG A 172 -19.31 -24.09 9.08
CA ARG A 172 -20.03 -25.19 8.44
C ARG A 172 -19.32 -25.63 7.17
N ASP A 173 -18.95 -24.70 6.28
CA ASP A 173 -18.26 -25.02 5.04
C ASP A 173 -16.92 -25.71 5.32
N VAL A 174 -16.20 -25.28 6.36
CA VAL A 174 -14.95 -25.94 6.77
C VAL A 174 -15.18 -27.40 7.16
N LEU A 175 -16.25 -27.70 7.91
CA LEU A 175 -16.56 -29.06 8.33
C LEU A 175 -17.01 -29.92 7.14
N ASP A 176 -17.87 -29.37 6.29
CA ASP A 176 -18.43 -30.06 5.12
C ASP A 176 -17.31 -30.36 4.08
N LEU A 177 -16.38 -29.42 3.87
CA LEU A 177 -15.27 -29.53 2.92
C LEU A 177 -13.97 -30.06 3.53
N TYR A 178 -13.96 -30.43 4.82
CA TYR A 178 -12.72 -30.73 5.56
C TYR A 178 -11.82 -31.77 4.88
N PRO A 179 -12.34 -32.90 4.35
CA PRO A 179 -11.49 -33.88 3.66
C PRO A 179 -10.81 -33.30 2.40
N ALA A 180 -11.53 -32.46 1.65
CA ALA A 180 -11.01 -31.81 0.45
C ALA A 180 -9.97 -30.72 0.79
N LEU A 181 -10.19 -29.98 1.88
CA LEU A 181 -9.23 -29.00 2.40
C LEU A 181 -7.93 -29.67 2.88
N CYS A 182 -8.01 -30.80 3.57
CA CYS A 182 -6.84 -31.59 3.97
C CYS A 182 -6.08 -32.13 2.76
N ALA A 183 -6.81 -32.63 1.75
CA ALA A 183 -6.21 -33.07 0.50
C ALA A 183 -5.47 -31.92 -0.20
N LEU A 184 -6.08 -30.72 -0.27
CA LEU A 184 -5.42 -29.53 -0.77
C LEU A 184 -4.16 -29.18 0.03
N GLY A 185 -4.24 -29.16 1.37
CA GLY A 185 -3.12 -28.90 2.27
C GLY A 185 -1.92 -29.80 1.96
N SER A 186 -2.16 -31.11 1.79
CA SER A 186 -1.11 -32.09 1.48
C SER A 186 -0.50 -31.95 0.07
N GLN A 187 -1.23 -31.32 -0.86
CA GLN A 187 -0.83 -31.13 -2.25
C GLN A 187 -0.10 -29.80 -2.48
N LEU A 188 -0.08 -28.91 -1.49
CA LEU A 188 0.51 -27.58 -1.63
C LEU A 188 1.99 -27.65 -2.00
N PRO A 189 2.50 -26.67 -2.78
CA PRO A 189 3.93 -26.57 -3.09
C PRO A 189 4.76 -26.50 -1.81
N VAL A 190 5.93 -27.16 -1.79
CA VAL A 190 6.79 -27.33 -0.59
C VAL A 190 7.06 -26.01 0.13
N ALA A 191 7.33 -24.92 -0.60
CA ALA A 191 7.56 -23.61 -0.02
C ALA A 191 6.31 -23.06 0.69
N VAL A 192 5.15 -23.10 0.04
CA VAL A 192 3.87 -22.64 0.60
C VAL A 192 3.46 -23.49 1.79
N HIS A 193 3.56 -24.81 1.67
CA HIS A 193 3.30 -25.74 2.76
C HIS A 193 4.18 -25.43 3.98
N GLY A 194 5.48 -25.26 3.78
CA GLY A 194 6.43 -24.93 4.85
C GLY A 194 6.11 -23.60 5.53
N ASP A 195 5.68 -22.59 4.76
CA ASP A 195 5.31 -21.28 5.28
C ASP A 195 4.04 -21.34 6.14
N LEU A 196 3.01 -22.07 5.67
CA LEU A 196 1.75 -22.25 6.39
C LEU A 196 1.92 -23.08 7.66
N VAL A 197 2.70 -24.17 7.62
CA VAL A 197 3.02 -24.96 8.83
C VAL A 197 3.75 -24.10 9.86
N ARG A 198 4.68 -23.21 9.45
CA ARG A 198 5.31 -22.30 10.42
C ARG A 198 4.33 -21.29 11.01
N ALA A 199 3.30 -20.90 10.25
CA ALA A 199 2.28 -19.98 10.72
C ALA A 199 1.37 -20.58 11.81
N THR A 200 1.26 -21.92 11.92
CA THR A 200 0.47 -22.57 12.99
C THR A 200 1.08 -22.37 14.38
N ALA A 201 2.38 -22.06 14.48
CA ALA A 201 3.02 -21.66 15.74
C ALA A 201 2.44 -20.35 16.32
N ARG A 202 1.78 -19.53 15.50
CA ARG A 202 1.01 -18.33 15.89
C ARG A 202 -0.40 -18.42 15.30
N PRO A 203 -1.28 -19.25 15.88
CA PRO A 203 -2.53 -19.67 15.25
C PRO A 203 -3.55 -18.52 15.08
N LEU A 204 -3.37 -17.40 15.79
CA LEU A 204 -4.24 -16.22 15.68
C LEU A 204 -3.94 -15.34 14.44
N SER A 205 -2.90 -15.65 13.67
CA SER A 205 -2.66 -14.99 12.39
C SER A 205 -3.58 -15.53 11.30
N PRO A 206 -3.97 -14.73 10.28
CA PRO A 206 -4.78 -15.22 9.16
C PRO A 206 -4.17 -16.45 8.46
N ALA A 207 -2.84 -16.47 8.33
CA ALA A 207 -2.11 -17.62 7.79
C ALA A 207 -2.17 -18.86 8.70
N GLY A 208 -2.08 -18.67 10.02
CA GLY A 208 -2.22 -19.75 10.99
C GLY A 208 -3.62 -20.35 11.02
N VAL A 209 -4.67 -19.52 10.98
CA VAL A 209 -6.06 -20.00 10.90
C VAL A 209 -6.31 -20.76 9.60
N ALA A 210 -5.82 -20.24 8.47
CA ALA A 210 -5.97 -20.92 7.18
C ALA A 210 -5.21 -22.25 7.14
N ALA A 211 -4.00 -22.31 7.71
CA ALA A 211 -3.22 -23.54 7.83
C ALA A 211 -3.97 -24.62 8.63
N LEU A 212 -4.55 -24.26 9.77
CA LEU A 212 -5.36 -25.18 10.58
C LEU A 212 -6.59 -25.69 9.82
N ARG A 213 -7.25 -24.83 9.04
CA ARG A 213 -8.40 -25.21 8.19
C ARG A 213 -8.01 -26.10 7.02
N LEU A 214 -6.75 -26.06 6.60
CA LEU A 214 -6.16 -26.94 5.57
C LEU A 214 -5.59 -28.26 6.16
N GLY A 215 -5.73 -28.48 7.46
CA GLY A 215 -5.25 -29.70 8.14
C GLY A 215 -3.73 -29.74 8.34
N LEU A 216 -3.08 -28.58 8.42
CA LEU A 216 -1.63 -28.41 8.63
C LEU A 216 -1.24 -28.15 10.09
#